data_AF-A0A537GDL4-F1
#
_entry.id   AF-A0A537GDL4-F1
#
_cell.length_a   1.000
_cell.length_b   1.000
_cell.length_c   1.000
_cell.angle_alpha   90.00
_cell.angle_beta   90.00
_cell.angle_gamma   90.00
#
_symmetry.space_group_name_H-M   'P 1'
#
loop_
_entity.id
_entity.type
_entity.pdbx_description
1 polymer ?
#
loop_
_entity_poly.entity_id
_entity_poly.type
_entity_poly.pdbx_seq_one_letter_code
_entity_poly.pdbx_strand_id
1 'polypeptide(L)'
;MTDMLKGSQVLQKTFTYIENVTKESRKALMEDFSQNHKGIALNSASDILRQSVLGWFPRRDPMLKLVHEKTSQGKPGDVRMDFRGETKAVHFKVHLHAVFAVNGQSPDSPSFLKEVNLTVDPREFSM
;
A
#
# COMPACT_ATOMS: atom_id res chain seq x y z
N MET A 1 -27.99 22.38 5.93
CA MET A 1 -28.18 20.91 5.96
C MET A 1 -27.72 20.21 4.67
N THR A 2 -27.60 20.90 3.55
CA THR A 2 -27.24 20.33 2.23
C THR A 2 -25.75 19.97 2.10
N ASP A 3 -24.84 20.64 2.81
CA ASP A 3 -23.40 20.41 2.70
C ASP A 3 -22.92 19.14 3.40
N MET A 4 -23.51 18.80 4.55
CA MET A 4 -23.15 17.56 5.28
C MET A 4 -23.53 16.29 4.50
N LEU A 5 -24.70 16.30 3.84
CA LEU A 5 -25.15 15.18 3.01
C LEU A 5 -24.27 15.00 1.76
N LYS A 6 -23.81 16.10 1.15
CA LYS A 6 -22.86 16.07 0.04
C LYS A 6 -21.50 15.53 0.49
N GLY A 7 -21.00 15.96 1.64
CA GLY A 7 -19.73 15.49 2.20
C GLY A 7 -19.71 13.99 2.48
N SER A 8 -20.75 13.46 3.13
CA SER A 8 -20.88 12.02 3.41
C SER A 8 -20.95 11.18 2.12
N GLN A 9 -21.64 11.66 1.08
CA GLN A 9 -21.67 10.98 -0.22
C GLN A 9 -20.30 10.99 -0.92
N VAL A 10 -19.55 12.09 -0.83
CA VAL A 10 -18.19 12.19 -1.39
C VAL A 10 -17.24 11.22 -0.68
N LEU A 11 -17.29 11.15 0.65
CA LEU A 11 -16.49 10.19 1.43
C LEU A 11 -16.80 8.75 1.04
N GLN A 12 -18.09 8.37 0.98
CA GLN A 12 -18.48 7.00 0.62
C GLN A 12 -18.04 6.61 -0.79
N LYS A 13 -18.22 7.51 -1.77
CA LYS A 13 -17.78 7.28 -3.15
C LYS A 13 -16.27 7.13 -3.25
N THR A 14 -15.54 7.99 -2.54
CA THR A 14 -14.09 7.94 -2.50
C THR A 14 -13.61 6.66 -1.84
N PHE A 15 -14.21 6.25 -0.72
CA PHE A 15 -13.91 4.97 -0.07
C PHE A 15 -14.09 3.79 -1.02
N THR A 16 -15.25 3.66 -1.67
CA THR A 16 -15.51 2.57 -2.63
C THR A 16 -14.52 2.58 -3.79
N TYR A 17 -14.16 3.77 -4.29
CA TYR A 17 -13.14 3.90 -5.33
C TYR A 17 -11.78 3.40 -4.84
N ILE A 18 -11.30 3.90 -3.70
CA ILE A 18 -10.00 3.53 -3.15
C ILE A 18 -9.95 2.04 -2.79
N GLU A 19 -11.02 1.46 -2.26
CA GLU A 19 -11.10 0.02 -1.97
C GLU A 19 -10.94 -0.84 -3.24
N ASN A 20 -11.48 -0.39 -4.37
CA ASN A 20 -11.28 -1.08 -5.64
C ASN A 20 -9.85 -0.91 -6.14
N VAL A 21 -9.27 0.29 -6.03
CA VAL A 21 -7.88 0.55 -6.42
C VAL A 21 -6.90 -0.27 -5.59
N THR A 22 -7.12 -0.44 -4.28
CA THR A 22 -6.26 -1.30 -3.44
C THR A 22 -6.34 -2.76 -3.86
N LYS A 23 -7.53 -3.28 -4.20
CA LYS A 23 -7.69 -4.63 -4.76
C LYS A 23 -6.95 -4.81 -6.09
N GLU A 24 -7.04 -3.83 -7.00
CA GLU A 24 -6.28 -3.81 -8.27
C GLU A 24 -4.77 -3.82 -8.00
N SER A 25 -4.32 -2.95 -7.09
CA SER A 25 -2.90 -2.77 -6.75
C SER A 25 -2.26 -4.05 -6.25
N ARG A 26 -3.00 -4.87 -5.48
CA ARG A 26 -2.50 -6.12 -4.91
C ARG A 26 -1.91 -7.04 -5.97
N LYS A 27 -2.67 -7.28 -7.04
CA LYS A 27 -2.25 -8.17 -8.12
C LYS A 27 -1.06 -7.59 -8.87
N ALA A 28 -1.15 -6.31 -9.23
CA ALA A 28 -0.10 -5.64 -9.99
C ALA A 28 1.23 -5.57 -9.22
N LEU A 29 1.19 -5.25 -7.92
CA LEU A 29 2.37 -5.19 -7.06
C LEU A 29 2.98 -6.58 -6.88
N MET A 30 2.17 -7.62 -6.71
CA MET A 30 2.67 -8.99 -6.59
C MET A 30 3.40 -9.44 -7.86
N GLU A 31 2.82 -9.18 -9.03
CA GLU A 31 3.39 -9.54 -10.34
C GLU A 31 4.67 -8.76 -10.62
N ASP A 32 4.63 -7.43 -10.49
CA ASP A 32 5.77 -6.54 -10.72
C ASP A 32 6.95 -6.88 -9.81
N PHE A 33 6.68 -7.07 -8.51
CA PHE A 33 7.73 -7.39 -7.55
C PHE A 33 8.35 -8.77 -7.80
N SER A 34 7.51 -9.76 -8.15
CA SER A 34 7.99 -11.12 -8.44
C SER A 34 8.85 -11.20 -9.70
N GLN A 35 8.59 -10.33 -10.69
CA GLN A 35 9.35 -10.26 -11.93
C GLN A 35 10.66 -9.48 -11.77
N ASN A 36 10.63 -8.35 -11.07
CA ASN A 36 11.75 -7.40 -11.04
C ASN A 36 12.66 -7.53 -9.81
N HIS A 37 12.19 -8.17 -8.73
CA HIS A 37 12.87 -8.15 -7.43
C HIS A 37 12.96 -9.55 -6.79
N LYS A 38 13.10 -10.58 -7.61
CA LYS A 38 13.24 -11.96 -7.13
C LYS A 38 14.57 -12.17 -6.40
N GLY A 39 14.51 -12.63 -5.15
CA GLY A 39 15.70 -13.02 -4.38
C GLY A 39 16.52 -11.86 -3.83
N ILE A 40 15.93 -10.67 -3.71
CA ILE A 40 16.57 -9.51 -3.10
C ILE A 40 16.91 -9.76 -1.62
N ALA A 41 17.89 -9.02 -1.10
CA ALA A 41 18.27 -9.09 0.30
C ALA A 41 17.12 -8.62 1.21
N LEU A 42 16.87 -9.34 2.29
CA LEU A 42 15.77 -9.08 3.22
C LEU A 42 15.79 -7.64 3.78
N ASN A 43 16.96 -7.10 4.09
CA ASN A 43 17.13 -5.72 4.56
C ASN A 43 16.62 -4.66 3.58
N SER A 44 16.76 -4.91 2.28
CA SER A 44 16.31 -4.00 1.20
C SER A 44 14.85 -4.20 0.79
N ALA A 45 14.25 -5.34 1.15
CA ALA A 45 12.94 -5.75 0.66
C ALA A 45 11.82 -4.77 1.01
N SER A 46 11.83 -4.25 2.25
CA SER A 46 10.83 -3.27 2.67
C SER A 46 10.95 -1.94 1.93
N ASP A 47 12.16 -1.46 1.65
CA ASP A 47 12.35 -0.21 0.94
C ASP A 47 11.97 -0.33 -0.54
N ILE A 48 12.35 -1.44 -1.18
CA ILE A 48 11.98 -1.70 -2.57
C ILE A 48 10.46 -1.79 -2.70
N LEU A 49 9.79 -2.53 -1.79
CA LEU A 49 8.32 -2.64 -1.82
C LEU A 49 7.64 -1.29 -1.63
N ARG A 50 8.15 -0.46 -0.73
CA ARG A 50 7.67 0.91 -0.55
C ARG A 50 7.78 1.72 -1.85
N GLN A 51 8.90 1.61 -2.57
CA GLN A 51 9.05 2.29 -3.86
C GLN A 51 8.11 1.76 -4.93
N SER A 52 7.90 0.43 -5.01
CA SER A 52 6.94 -0.16 -5.94
C SER A 52 5.52 0.37 -5.70
N VAL A 53 5.09 0.49 -4.43
CA VAL A 53 3.79 1.07 -4.06
C VAL A 53 3.71 2.54 -4.48
N LEU A 54 4.67 3.35 -4.06
CA LEU A 54 4.68 4.78 -4.37
C LEU A 54 4.78 5.06 -5.87
N GLY A 55 5.39 4.17 -6.64
CA GLY A 55 5.46 4.26 -8.10
C GLY A 55 4.20 3.78 -8.82
N TRP A 56 3.47 2.81 -8.26
CA TRP A 56 2.30 2.23 -8.93
C TRP A 56 1.08 3.15 -8.92
N PHE A 57 0.72 3.69 -7.75
CA PHE A 57 -0.48 4.50 -7.57
C PHE A 57 -0.57 5.73 -8.51
N PRO A 58 0.47 6.59 -8.63
CA PRO A 58 0.40 7.75 -9.53
C PRO A 58 0.40 7.37 -11.02
N ARG A 59 0.93 6.18 -11.39
CA ARG A 59 0.80 5.67 -12.77
C ARG A 59 -0.63 5.21 -13.08
N ARG A 60 -1.31 4.65 -12.08
CA ARG A 60 -2.70 4.19 -12.20
C ARG A 60 -3.70 5.36 -12.17
N ASP A 61 -3.45 6.37 -11.35
CA ASP A 61 -4.23 7.60 -11.25
C ASP A 61 -3.34 8.76 -10.75
N PRO A 62 -2.99 9.73 -11.61
CA PRO A 62 -2.15 10.87 -11.23
C PRO A 62 -2.75 11.79 -10.16
N MET A 63 -4.07 11.73 -9.94
CA MET A 63 -4.75 12.50 -8.89
C MET A 63 -4.70 11.81 -7.53
N LEU A 64 -4.26 10.55 -7.49
CA LEU A 64 -4.15 9.74 -6.30
C LEU A 64 -2.73 9.80 -5.76
N LYS A 65 -2.51 10.63 -4.73
CA LYS A 65 -1.22 10.78 -4.09
C LYS A 65 -1.13 9.90 -2.86
N LEU A 66 -0.02 9.19 -2.72
CA LEU A 66 0.34 8.48 -1.50
C LEU A 66 1.67 8.99 -0.98
N VAL A 67 1.77 9.13 0.33
CA VAL A 67 3.00 9.41 1.05
C VAL A 67 3.18 8.35 2.11
N HIS A 68 4.39 7.80 2.20
CA HIS A 68 4.74 6.86 3.25
C HIS A 68 4.79 7.56 4.60
N GLU A 69 4.08 7.04 5.61
CA GLU A 69 4.11 7.56 6.98
C GLU A 69 5.02 6.71 7.87
N LYS A 70 4.89 5.38 7.79
CA LYS A 70 5.56 4.48 8.72
C LYS A 70 5.81 3.12 8.09
N THR A 71 6.95 2.52 8.44
CA THR A 71 7.20 1.09 8.27
C THR A 71 7.36 0.46 9.65
N SER A 72 6.67 -0.65 9.88
CA SER A 72 6.86 -1.50 11.06
C SER A 72 7.30 -2.87 10.58
N GLN A 73 8.40 -3.38 11.13
CA GLN A 73 8.87 -4.73 10.87
C GLN A 73 8.44 -5.62 12.04
N GLY A 74 7.79 -6.73 11.72
CA GLY A 74 7.38 -7.73 12.70
C GLY A 74 8.46 -8.80 12.84
N LYS A 75 8.10 -10.04 12.56
CA LYS A 75 9.05 -11.14 12.38
C LYS A 75 9.87 -10.92 11.09
N PRO A 76 11.04 -11.54 10.93
CA PRO A 76 11.78 -11.49 9.66
C PRO A 76 10.86 -11.85 8.48
N GLY A 77 10.77 -10.93 7.52
CA GLY A 77 9.90 -11.04 6.36
C GLY A 77 8.45 -10.55 6.54
N ASP A 78 8.00 -10.20 7.75
CA ASP A 78 6.71 -9.53 7.97
C ASP A 78 6.91 -8.01 7.95
N VAL A 79 6.32 -7.36 6.95
CA VAL A 79 6.44 -5.92 6.74
C VAL A 79 5.06 -5.30 6.74
N ARG A 80 4.88 -4.27 7.57
CA ARG A 80 3.68 -3.44 7.58
C ARG A 80 4.04 -2.01 7.26
N MET A 81 3.26 -1.37 6.41
CA MET A 81 3.47 0.04 6.07
C MET A 81 2.15 0.79 6.12
N ASP A 82 2.23 2.01 6.61
CA ASP A 82 1.11 2.95 6.59
C ASP A 82 1.43 4.06 5.59
N PHE A 83 0.46 4.34 4.73
CA PHE A 83 0.52 5.42 3.76
C PHE A 83 -0.62 6.38 4.02
N ARG A 84 -0.32 7.67 3.95
CA ARG A 84 -1.32 8.73 3.87
C ARG A 84 -1.66 8.97 2.42
N GLY A 85 -2.92 8.78 2.09
CA GLY A 85 -3.48 9.06 0.79
C GLY A 85 -4.22 10.38 0.76
N GLU A 86 -4.14 11.05 -0.37
CA GLU A 86 -4.86 12.29 -0.63
C GLU A 86 -5.41 12.27 -2.06
N THR A 87 -6.70 12.59 -2.15
CA THR A 87 -7.35 13.05 -3.39
C THR A 87 -7.66 14.54 -3.25
N LYS A 88 -8.19 15.17 -4.30
CA LYS A 88 -8.53 16.61 -4.28
C LYS A 88 -9.38 17.07 -3.08
N ALA A 89 -10.21 16.20 -2.50
CA ALA A 89 -11.17 16.58 -1.46
C ALA A 89 -11.21 15.63 -0.25
N VAL A 90 -10.37 14.57 -0.24
CA VAL A 90 -10.44 13.52 0.78
C VAL A 90 -9.05 13.03 1.12
N HIS A 91 -8.75 13.02 2.41
CA HIS A 91 -7.60 12.39 3.03
C HIS A 91 -8.00 11.00 3.55
N PHE A 92 -7.12 10.03 3.41
CA PHE A 92 -7.34 8.66 3.88
C PHE A 92 -6.04 7.96 4.25
N LYS A 93 -6.13 6.77 4.83
CA LYS A 93 -4.98 5.90 5.09
C LYS A 93 -5.08 4.60 4.32
N VAL A 94 -3.92 4.11 3.89
CA VAL A 94 -3.76 2.78 3.28
C VAL A 94 -2.77 2.00 4.13
N HIS A 95 -3.21 0.84 4.59
CA HIS A 95 -2.39 -0.09 5.34
C HIS A 95 -1.94 -1.20 4.39
N LEU A 96 -0.64 -1.38 4.30
CA LEU A 96 -0.03 -2.48 3.59
C LEU A 96 0.46 -3.52 4.60
N HIS A 97 0.18 -4.78 4.30
CA HIS A 97 0.81 -5.92 4.95
C HIS A 97 1.42 -6.82 3.88
N ALA A 98 2.70 -7.11 4.02
CA ALA A 98 3.43 -7.99 3.14
C ALA A 98 4.19 -9.05 3.91
N VAL A 99 4.26 -10.24 3.32
CA VAL A 99 5.00 -11.38 3.84
C VAL A 99 6.01 -11.81 2.81
N PHE A 100 7.27 -11.86 3.21
CA PHE A 100 8.38 -12.39 2.44
C PHE A 100 8.73 -13.79 2.92
N ALA A 101 8.88 -14.72 1.98
CA ALA A 101 9.58 -15.97 2.23
C ALA A 101 11.07 -15.69 2.26
N VAL A 102 11.73 -16.06 3.36
CA VAL A 102 13.16 -15.80 3.59
C VAL A 102 13.91 -17.13 3.67
N ASN A 103 14.98 -17.28 2.90
CA ASN A 103 15.87 -18.43 2.99
C ASN A 103 17.07 -18.10 3.88
N GLY A 104 16.84 -18.20 5.20
CA GLY A 104 17.84 -17.95 6.25
C GLY A 104 17.40 -16.90 7.26
N GLN A 105 18.31 -16.52 8.15
CA GLN A 105 18.08 -15.53 9.21
C GLN A 105 18.98 -14.29 9.09
N SER A 106 19.81 -14.22 8.05
CA SER A 106 20.71 -13.08 7.83
C SER A 106 19.94 -11.92 7.18
N PRO A 107 20.28 -10.65 7.49
CA PRO A 107 19.78 -9.49 6.76
C PRO A 107 20.01 -9.56 5.24
N ASP A 108 21.07 -10.27 4.82
CA ASP A 108 21.43 -10.45 3.42
C ASP A 108 20.84 -11.74 2.81
N SER A 109 20.06 -12.50 3.59
CA SER A 109 19.38 -13.69 3.08
C SER A 109 18.44 -13.32 1.92
N PRO A 110 18.43 -14.11 0.83
CA PRO A 110 17.49 -13.92 -0.25
C PRO A 110 16.05 -14.01 0.24
N SER A 111 15.22 -13.08 -0.23
CA SER A 111 13.82 -12.97 0.11
C SER A 111 12.94 -12.90 -1.14
N PHE A 112 11.71 -13.40 -1.00
CA PHE A 112 10.72 -13.47 -2.07
C PHE A 112 9.38 -13.00 -1.54
N LEU A 113 8.74 -12.05 -2.23
CA LEU A 113 7.40 -11.62 -1.85
C LEU A 113 6.43 -12.81 -2.02
N LYS A 114 5.83 -13.25 -0.92
CA LYS A 114 4.86 -14.35 -0.88
C LYS A 114 3.43 -13.82 -0.88
N GLU A 115 3.21 -12.73 -0.16
CA GLU A 115 1.91 -12.11 -0.02
C GLU A 115 2.06 -10.60 0.11
N VAL A 116 1.14 -9.87 -0.49
CA VAL A 116 0.92 -8.45 -0.28
C VAL A 116 -0.58 -8.20 -0.21
N ASN A 117 -0.99 -7.37 0.73
CA ASN A 117 -2.37 -6.92 0.92
C ASN A 117 -2.36 -5.42 1.19
N LEU A 118 -3.34 -4.73 0.64
CA LEU A 118 -3.59 -3.31 0.90
C LEU A 118 -5.03 -3.18 1.38
N THR A 119 -5.22 -2.53 2.53
CA THR A 119 -6.53 -2.32 3.14
C THR A 119 -6.72 -0.86 3.49
N VAL A 120 -7.99 -0.45 3.51
CA VAL A 120 -8.43 0.89 3.90
C VAL A 120 -9.61 0.78 4.84
N ASP A 121 -9.72 1.69 5.81
CA ASP A 121 -10.83 1.74 6.75
C ASP A 121 -11.68 2.99 6.48
N PRO A 122 -13.01 2.87 6.29
CA PRO A 122 -13.86 4.03 6.02
C PRO A 122 -13.82 5.09 7.14
N ARG A 123 -13.47 4.70 8.37
CA ARG A 123 -13.32 5.62 9.52
C ARG A 123 -12.09 6.52 9.43
N GLU A 124 -11.14 6.17 8.58
CA GLU A 124 -9.91 6.94 8.35
C GLU A 124 -10.03 7.88 7.15
N PHE A 125 -11.24 8.02 6.56
CA PHE A 125 -11.53 8.96 5.49
C PHE A 125 -12.07 10.26 6.08
N SER A 126 -11.49 11.37 5.65
CA SER A 126 -11.88 12.72 6.10
C SER A 126 -11.76 13.72 4.96
N MET A 127 -12.55 14.79 4.99
CA MET A 127 -12.45 15.90 4.05
C MET A 127 -11.47 16.95 4.55
#